data_AF-A0A4V2K6W5-F1
#
_entry.id   AF-A0A4V2K6W5-F1
#
_cell.length_a   1.000
_cell.length_b   1.000
_cell.length_c   1.000
_cell.angle_alpha   90.00
_cell.angle_beta   90.00
_cell.angle_gamma   90.00
#
_symmetry.space_group_name_H-M   'P 1'
#
loop_
_entity.id
_entity.type
_entity.pdbx_description
1 polymer ?
#
loop_
_entity_poly.entity_id
_entity_poly.type
_entity_poly.pdbx_seq_one_letter_code
_entity_poly.pdbx_strand_id
1 'polypeptide(L)'
;KSFVESVTKLRPKLEAEGFLRHPNAALLRALLAVLNARSARTSFKLVKGRKGDTAMESALRLAAEAARRVAPDAVNVGVDPVWKISGASLAAMSQGFAYRAIKSAHAAKLKPRAQTNINLMNIIDDIESVFGVKVSTADVWRSIRSKHITKVCSQFLWKAIHDIFMIGKHWIREGMPEEYQSRAICETCGNLESMDHILFRCEATGQAEVWGELKKAW
;
A
#
# COMPACT_ATOMS: atom_id res chain seq x y z
N LYS A 1 -11.43 -16.07 2.10
CA LYS A 1 -12.85 -16.52 2.11
C LYS A 1 -13.20 -16.98 0.71
N SER A 2 -13.94 -18.08 0.58
CA SER A 2 -14.29 -18.61 -0.74
C SER A 2 -15.24 -17.64 -1.46
N PHE A 3 -15.09 -17.55 -2.78
CA PHE A 3 -16.00 -16.80 -3.64
C PHE A 3 -17.48 -17.13 -3.36
N VAL A 4 -17.81 -18.41 -3.24
CA VAL A 4 -19.19 -18.88 -3.03
C VAL A 4 -19.75 -18.38 -1.71
N GLU A 5 -18.93 -18.33 -0.65
CA GLU A 5 -19.36 -17.80 0.65
C GLU A 5 -19.69 -16.31 0.58
N SER A 6 -18.92 -15.54 -0.21
CA SER A 6 -19.13 -14.11 -0.39
C SER A 6 -20.47 -13.79 -1.06
N VAL A 7 -20.89 -14.57 -2.07
CA VAL A 7 -22.16 -14.36 -2.79
C VAL A 7 -23.37 -15.05 -2.16
N THR A 8 -23.16 -15.96 -1.21
CA THR A 8 -24.24 -16.68 -0.50
C THR A 8 -24.37 -16.22 0.95
N LYS A 9 -23.60 -16.82 1.87
CA LYS A 9 -23.73 -16.64 3.31
C LYS A 9 -23.39 -15.23 3.78
N LEU A 10 -22.34 -14.63 3.21
CA LEU A 10 -21.84 -13.33 3.65
C LEU A 10 -22.47 -12.17 2.90
N ARG A 11 -23.29 -12.45 1.89
CA ARG A 11 -23.90 -11.44 1.03
C ARG A 11 -24.64 -10.36 1.82
N PRO A 12 -25.57 -10.67 2.76
CA PRO A 12 -26.31 -9.62 3.48
C PRO A 12 -25.39 -8.66 4.22
N LYS A 13 -24.34 -9.20 4.85
CA LYS A 13 -23.34 -8.39 5.56
C LYS A 13 -22.53 -7.51 4.61
N LEU A 14 -22.10 -8.05 3.46
CA LEU A 14 -21.30 -7.30 2.50
C LEU A 14 -22.11 -6.19 1.82
N GLU A 15 -23.38 -6.45 1.52
CA GLU A 15 -24.33 -5.46 1.00
C GLU A 15 -24.59 -4.36 2.04
N ALA A 16 -24.81 -4.73 3.30
CA ALA A 16 -24.99 -3.77 4.39
C ALA A 16 -23.74 -2.90 4.62
N GLU A 17 -22.54 -3.45 4.42
CA GLU A 17 -21.27 -2.70 4.48
C GLU A 17 -20.93 -1.97 3.16
N GLY A 18 -21.78 -2.04 2.14
CA GLY A 18 -21.56 -1.41 0.85
C GLY A 18 -20.27 -1.86 0.16
N PHE A 19 -19.75 -3.03 0.51
CA PHE A 19 -18.46 -3.58 0.04
C PHE A 19 -17.21 -2.74 0.34
N LEU A 20 -17.30 -1.69 1.18
CA LEU A 20 -16.21 -0.72 1.39
C LEU A 20 -14.91 -1.32 1.96
N ARG A 21 -14.97 -2.52 2.54
CA ARG A 21 -13.81 -3.23 3.12
C ARG A 21 -13.34 -4.41 2.29
N HIS A 22 -14.02 -4.73 1.19
CA HIS A 22 -13.72 -5.93 0.42
C HIS A 22 -12.67 -5.62 -0.66
N PRO A 23 -11.54 -6.34 -0.74
CA PRO A 23 -10.48 -6.04 -1.70
C PRO A 23 -10.97 -6.12 -3.15
N ASN A 24 -11.87 -7.07 -3.44
CA ASN A 24 -12.46 -7.27 -4.77
C ASN A 24 -13.87 -6.67 -4.87
N ALA A 25 -14.11 -5.52 -4.24
CA ALA A 25 -15.45 -4.91 -4.15
C ALA A 25 -16.08 -4.68 -5.53
N ALA A 26 -15.33 -4.17 -6.51
CA ALA A 26 -15.84 -3.89 -7.85
C ALA A 26 -16.35 -5.16 -8.55
N LEU A 27 -15.53 -6.22 -8.59
CA LEU A 27 -15.89 -7.51 -9.19
C LEU A 27 -17.11 -8.14 -8.49
N LEU A 28 -17.15 -8.09 -7.16
CA LEU A 28 -18.25 -8.70 -6.41
C LEU A 28 -19.58 -7.97 -6.63
N ARG A 29 -19.55 -6.63 -6.74
CA ARG A 29 -20.74 -5.83 -7.04
C ARG A 29 -21.27 -6.10 -8.46
N ALA A 30 -20.39 -6.13 -9.46
CA ALA A 30 -20.75 -6.43 -10.84
C ALA A 30 -21.37 -7.83 -10.94
N LEU A 31 -20.76 -8.82 -10.30
CA LEU A 31 -21.29 -10.17 -10.28
C LEU A 31 -22.64 -10.27 -9.58
N LEU A 32 -22.81 -9.66 -8.41
CA LEU A 32 -24.09 -9.70 -7.69
C LEU A 32 -25.20 -9.02 -8.49
N ALA A 33 -24.89 -7.95 -9.21
CA ALA A 33 -25.83 -7.32 -10.14
C ALA A 33 -26.27 -8.28 -11.26
N VAL A 34 -25.32 -8.98 -11.88
CA VAL A 34 -25.62 -10.00 -12.90
C VAL A 34 -26.45 -11.14 -12.30
N LEU A 35 -26.14 -11.61 -11.09
CA LEU A 35 -26.89 -12.66 -10.42
C LEU A 35 -28.33 -12.23 -10.08
N ASN A 36 -28.53 -10.97 -9.65
CA ASN A 36 -29.84 -10.44 -9.32
C ASN A 36 -30.69 -10.16 -10.58
N ALA A 37 -30.07 -9.82 -11.70
CA ALA A 37 -30.75 -9.63 -12.98
C ALA A 37 -31.31 -10.92 -13.58
N ARG A 38 -30.87 -12.10 -13.09
CA ARG A 38 -31.37 -13.40 -13.57
C ARG A 38 -32.76 -13.67 -12.99
N SER A 39 -33.71 -13.99 -13.87
CA SER A 39 -35.06 -14.42 -13.49
C SER A 39 -35.09 -15.84 -12.91
N ALA A 40 -34.15 -16.70 -13.32
CA ALA A 40 -34.10 -18.10 -12.88
C ALA A 40 -33.31 -18.29 -11.58
N ARG A 41 -33.77 -19.21 -10.74
CA ARG A 41 -33.07 -19.63 -9.51
C ARG A 41 -31.66 -20.10 -9.87
N THR A 42 -30.66 -19.48 -9.23
CA THR A 42 -29.25 -19.83 -9.41
C THR A 42 -28.73 -20.55 -8.17
N SER A 43 -28.13 -21.72 -8.35
CA SER A 43 -27.53 -22.54 -7.28
C SER A 43 -26.06 -22.79 -7.57
N PHE A 44 -25.22 -22.70 -6.54
CA PHE A 44 -23.79 -23.00 -6.65
C PHE A 44 -23.50 -24.42 -6.16
N LYS A 45 -22.82 -25.22 -6.98
CA LYS A 45 -22.30 -26.54 -6.59
C LYS A 45 -20.79 -26.44 -6.42
N LEU A 46 -20.30 -26.63 -5.19
CA LEU A 46 -18.87 -26.74 -4.90
C LEU A 46 -18.41 -28.16 -5.20
N VAL A 47 -17.66 -28.33 -6.29
CA VAL A 47 -17.07 -29.62 -6.66
C VAL A 47 -15.70 -29.75 -5.99
N LYS A 48 -15.46 -30.86 -5.30
CA LYS A 48 -14.16 -31.16 -4.66
C LYS A 48 -13.34 -32.05 -5.60
N GLY A 49 -12.18 -31.57 -6.03
CA GLY A 49 -11.21 -32.36 -6.78
C GLY A 49 -11.26 -32.17 -8.29
N ARG A 50 -10.13 -32.50 -8.94
CA ARG A 50 -9.88 -32.34 -10.38
C ARG A 50 -10.31 -33.55 -11.21
N LYS A 51 -10.32 -34.75 -10.62
CA LYS A 51 -10.44 -36.02 -11.36
C LYS A 51 -11.90 -36.38 -11.64
N GLY A 52 -12.20 -36.61 -12.91
CA GLY A 52 -13.45 -37.22 -13.36
C GLY A 52 -14.56 -36.25 -13.78
N ASP A 53 -14.33 -34.93 -13.73
CA ASP A 53 -15.25 -33.92 -14.24
C ASP A 53 -14.62 -33.19 -15.44
N THR A 54 -15.06 -33.57 -16.64
CA THR A 54 -14.54 -33.05 -17.91
C THR A 54 -14.75 -31.54 -18.07
N ALA A 55 -15.83 -30.99 -17.51
CA ALA A 55 -16.11 -29.56 -17.54
C ALA A 55 -15.14 -28.79 -16.63
N MET A 56 -14.86 -29.31 -15.44
CA MET A 56 -13.88 -28.73 -14.52
C MET A 56 -12.46 -28.75 -15.11
N GLU A 57 -12.05 -29.86 -15.70
CA GLU A 57 -10.73 -29.99 -16.33
C GLU A 57 -10.56 -28.99 -17.49
N SER A 58 -11.59 -28.85 -18.32
CA SER A 58 -11.61 -27.86 -19.40
C SER A 58 -11.53 -26.43 -18.88
N ALA A 59 -12.32 -26.09 -17.85
CA ALA A 59 -12.29 -24.75 -17.24
C ALA A 59 -10.92 -24.42 -16.63
N LEU A 60 -10.28 -25.37 -15.95
CA LEU A 60 -8.94 -25.20 -15.39
C LEU A 60 -7.88 -25.02 -16.49
N ARG A 61 -7.98 -25.77 -17.59
CA ARG A 61 -7.09 -25.63 -18.74
C ARG A 61 -7.21 -24.22 -19.36
N LEU A 62 -8.43 -23.76 -19.61
CA LEU A 62 -8.69 -22.41 -20.14
C LEU A 62 -8.17 -21.31 -19.21
N ALA A 63 -8.37 -21.46 -17.90
CA ALA A 63 -7.83 -20.51 -16.91
C ALA A 63 -6.29 -20.48 -16.92
N ALA A 64 -5.63 -21.64 -17.04
CA ALA A 64 -4.18 -21.73 -17.11
C ALA A 64 -3.61 -21.15 -18.41
N GLU A 65 -4.32 -21.32 -19.54
CA GLU A 65 -3.95 -20.68 -20.80
C GLU A 65 -4.11 -19.16 -20.74
N ALA A 66 -5.22 -18.67 -20.19
CA ALA A 66 -5.45 -17.24 -20.01
C ALA A 66 -4.38 -16.60 -19.09
N ALA A 67 -3.98 -17.28 -18.02
CA ALA A 67 -2.94 -16.79 -17.10
C ALA A 67 -1.55 -16.61 -17.76
N ARG A 68 -1.29 -17.27 -18.89
CA ARG A 68 -0.04 -17.13 -19.66
C ARG A 68 -0.09 -16.04 -20.73
N ARG A 69 -1.25 -15.43 -20.98
CA ARG A 69 -1.38 -14.36 -21.98
C ARG A 69 -0.71 -13.08 -21.48
N VAL A 70 -0.04 -12.37 -22.39
CA VAL A 70 0.66 -11.12 -22.08
C VAL A 70 -0.33 -9.99 -21.78
N ALA A 71 -1.45 -9.94 -22.51
CA ALA A 71 -2.52 -8.99 -22.28
C ALA A 71 -3.69 -9.66 -21.55
N PRO A 72 -4.21 -9.05 -20.46
CA PRO A 72 -5.39 -9.56 -19.78
C PRO A 72 -6.66 -9.28 -20.59
N ASP A 73 -7.64 -10.18 -20.49
CA ASP A 73 -8.96 -9.96 -21.08
C ASP A 73 -9.69 -8.82 -20.37
N ALA A 74 -10.38 -7.97 -21.13
CA ALA A 74 -11.17 -6.87 -20.57
C ALA A 74 -12.47 -7.41 -19.96
N VAL A 75 -12.59 -7.33 -18.63
CA VAL A 75 -13.82 -7.71 -17.91
C VAL A 75 -14.66 -6.46 -17.64
N ASN A 76 -15.89 -6.45 -18.14
CA ASN A 76 -16.84 -5.38 -17.84
C ASN A 76 -17.31 -5.48 -16.38
N VAL A 77 -16.93 -4.48 -15.57
CA VAL A 77 -17.33 -4.35 -14.16
C VAL A 77 -18.42 -3.29 -13.94
N GLY A 78 -19.08 -2.88 -15.02
CA GLY A 78 -20.25 -2.02 -14.98
C GLY A 78 -21.39 -2.68 -14.20
N VAL A 79 -21.99 -1.91 -13.30
CA VAL A 79 -23.14 -2.36 -12.50
C VAL A 79 -24.34 -1.57 -13.00
N ASP A 80 -25.38 -2.29 -13.42
CA ASP A 80 -26.67 -1.69 -13.76
C ASP A 80 -27.16 -0.83 -12.58
N PRO A 81 -27.58 0.44 -12.82
CA PRO A 81 -28.09 1.32 -11.78
C PRO A 81 -29.17 0.70 -10.89
N VAL A 82 -30.03 -0.18 -11.43
CA VAL A 82 -31.10 -0.86 -10.67
C VAL A 82 -30.54 -1.72 -9.54
N TRP A 83 -29.36 -2.31 -9.75
CA TRP A 83 -28.70 -3.19 -8.78
C TRP A 83 -27.54 -2.51 -8.04
N LYS A 84 -27.36 -1.20 -8.26
CA LYS A 84 -26.25 -0.44 -7.68
C LYS A 84 -26.56 -0.07 -6.24
N ILE A 85 -25.86 -0.72 -5.31
CA ILE A 85 -25.85 -0.30 -3.91
C ILE A 85 -25.14 1.07 -3.83
N SER A 86 -25.73 2.07 -3.18
CA SER A 86 -25.16 3.43 -3.13
C SER A 86 -24.05 3.58 -2.08
N GLY A 87 -24.03 2.75 -1.05
CA GLY A 87 -23.04 2.78 0.03
C GLY A 87 -23.31 1.77 1.14
N ALA A 88 -22.68 1.97 2.28
CA ALA A 88 -22.95 1.17 3.47
C ALA A 88 -24.21 1.68 4.20
N SER A 89 -25.02 0.76 4.70
CA SER A 89 -26.16 1.05 5.57
C SER A 89 -25.70 1.69 6.88
N LEU A 90 -26.42 2.72 7.34
CA LEU A 90 -26.16 3.37 8.63
C LEU A 90 -26.27 2.39 9.80
N ALA A 91 -27.18 1.41 9.73
CA ALA A 91 -27.34 0.39 10.76
C ALA A 91 -26.10 -0.52 10.90
N ALA A 92 -25.34 -0.71 9.82
CA ALA A 92 -24.09 -1.48 9.82
C ALA A 92 -22.85 -0.59 10.04
N MET A 93 -23.03 0.73 10.12
CA MET A 93 -21.94 1.71 10.20
C MET A 93 -21.54 1.98 11.64
N SER A 94 -20.40 1.43 12.06
CA SER A 94 -19.75 1.87 13.30
C SER A 94 -18.80 3.05 13.04
N GLN A 95 -18.52 3.86 14.06
CA GLN A 95 -17.55 4.97 13.96
C GLN A 95 -16.19 4.50 13.42
N GLY A 96 -15.68 3.37 13.92
CA GLY A 96 -14.42 2.78 13.45
C GLY A 96 -14.49 2.22 12.02
N PHE A 97 -15.68 1.88 11.53
CA PHE A 97 -15.87 1.54 10.12
C PHE A 97 -15.88 2.81 9.25
N ALA A 98 -16.69 3.81 9.61
CA ALA A 98 -16.75 5.09 8.91
C ALA A 98 -15.36 5.74 8.80
N TYR A 99 -14.61 5.80 9.90
CA TYR A 99 -13.25 6.34 9.93
C TYR A 99 -12.32 5.63 8.94
N ARG A 100 -12.34 4.30 8.89
CA ARG A 100 -11.51 3.52 7.95
C ARG A 100 -11.92 3.75 6.49
N ALA A 101 -13.22 3.79 6.21
CA ALA A 101 -13.73 4.04 4.87
C ALA A 101 -13.31 5.43 4.37
N ILE A 102 -13.50 6.47 5.19
CA ILE A 102 -13.09 7.86 4.88
C ILE A 102 -11.58 7.93 4.68
N LYS A 103 -10.80 7.35 5.58
CA LYS A 103 -9.33 7.33 5.47
C LYS A 103 -8.87 6.66 4.18
N SER A 104 -9.49 5.54 3.79
CA SER A 104 -9.18 4.86 2.53
C SER A 104 -9.56 5.70 1.31
N ALA A 105 -10.72 6.37 1.35
CA ALA A 105 -11.17 7.26 0.28
C ALA A 105 -10.25 8.48 0.12
N HIS A 106 -9.77 9.04 1.23
CA HIS A 106 -8.77 10.11 1.21
C HIS A 106 -7.44 9.60 0.68
N ALA A 107 -6.97 8.44 1.14
CA ALA A 107 -5.73 7.83 0.67
C ALA A 107 -5.73 7.60 -0.84
N ALA A 108 -6.84 7.16 -1.42
CA ALA A 108 -6.98 6.97 -2.86
C ALA A 108 -6.88 8.28 -3.68
N LYS A 109 -7.14 9.44 -3.06
CA LYS A 109 -7.03 10.77 -3.69
C LYS A 109 -5.68 11.43 -3.46
N LEU A 110 -4.90 10.95 -2.50
CA LEU A 110 -3.60 11.54 -2.18
C LEU A 110 -2.60 11.21 -3.27
N LYS A 111 -1.94 12.25 -3.80
CA LYS A 111 -0.80 12.06 -4.70
C LYS A 111 0.36 11.45 -3.90
N PRO A 112 1.00 10.37 -4.41
CA PRO A 112 2.20 9.83 -3.78
C PRO A 112 3.28 10.91 -3.69
N ARG A 113 3.97 10.99 -2.55
CA ARG A 113 5.14 11.86 -2.40
C ARG A 113 6.32 11.17 -3.09
N ALA A 114 6.76 11.72 -4.22
CA ALA A 114 7.84 11.14 -5.02
C ALA A 114 9.08 10.82 -4.17
N GLN A 115 9.52 11.76 -3.32
CA GLN A 115 10.69 11.55 -2.47
C GLN A 115 10.50 10.42 -1.45
N THR A 116 9.30 10.28 -0.85
CA THR A 116 9.04 9.17 0.07
C THR A 116 9.21 7.82 -0.64
N ASN A 117 8.75 7.71 -1.89
CA ASN A 117 8.92 6.49 -2.67
C ASN A 117 10.39 6.23 -3.00
N ILE A 118 11.15 7.25 -3.41
CA ILE A 118 12.60 7.13 -3.67
C ILE A 118 13.32 6.64 -2.41
N ASN A 119 13.07 7.28 -1.26
CA ASN A 119 13.70 6.90 0.00
C ASN A 119 13.33 5.46 0.41
N LEU A 120 12.07 5.05 0.21
CA LEU A 120 11.64 3.67 0.46
C LEU A 120 12.35 2.67 -0.46
N MET A 121 12.53 3.00 -1.74
CA MET A 121 13.22 2.12 -2.69
C MET A 121 14.69 2.00 -2.33
N ASN A 122 15.38 3.11 -2.04
CA ASN A 122 16.77 3.07 -1.57
C ASN A 122 16.92 2.17 -0.33
N ILE A 123 16.03 2.30 0.67
CA ILE A 123 16.07 1.44 1.87
C ILE A 123 15.87 -0.03 1.51
N ILE A 124 14.93 -0.35 0.62
CA ILE A 124 14.66 -1.73 0.22
C ILE A 124 15.85 -2.32 -0.54
N ASP A 125 16.40 -1.56 -1.49
CA ASP A 125 17.52 -1.97 -2.33
C ASP A 125 18.79 -2.14 -1.49
N ASP A 126 19.04 -1.24 -0.52
CA ASP A 126 20.16 -1.35 0.40
C ASP A 126 20.03 -2.59 1.31
N ILE A 127 18.83 -2.89 1.81
CA ILE A 127 18.58 -4.11 2.61
C ILE A 127 18.81 -5.37 1.77
N GLU A 128 18.34 -5.39 0.53
CA GLU A 128 18.55 -6.53 -0.38
C GLU A 128 20.03 -6.68 -0.73
N SER A 129 20.74 -5.59 -0.99
CA SER A 129 22.17 -5.57 -1.29
C SER A 129 23.03 -6.07 -0.13
N VAL A 130 22.76 -5.60 1.09
CA VAL A 130 23.58 -5.92 2.28
C VAL A 130 23.23 -7.29 2.87
N PHE A 131 21.95 -7.65 2.93
CA PHE A 131 21.49 -8.84 3.65
C PHE A 131 20.96 -9.96 2.73
N GLY A 132 20.76 -9.70 1.44
CA GLY A 132 20.14 -10.66 0.51
C GLY A 132 18.66 -10.92 0.79
N VAL A 133 18.00 -10.05 1.56
CA VAL A 133 16.60 -10.22 1.99
C VAL A 133 15.70 -9.23 1.27
N LYS A 134 14.74 -9.75 0.51
CA LYS A 134 13.71 -8.93 -0.13
C LYS A 134 12.62 -8.54 0.86
N VAL A 135 12.45 -7.24 1.07
CA VAL A 135 11.42 -6.67 1.97
C VAL A 135 10.43 -5.80 1.20
N SER A 136 9.21 -5.66 1.73
CA SER A 136 8.21 -4.76 1.15
C SER A 136 8.22 -3.39 1.84
N THR A 137 7.64 -2.37 1.19
CA THR A 137 7.41 -1.06 1.82
C THR A 137 6.63 -1.16 3.13
N ALA A 138 5.69 -2.11 3.21
CA ALA A 138 4.93 -2.37 4.42
C ALA A 138 5.79 -2.92 5.56
N ASP A 139 6.83 -3.70 5.25
CA ASP A 139 7.77 -4.22 6.24
C ASP A 139 8.68 -3.11 6.77
N VAL A 140 9.15 -2.20 5.92
CA VAL A 140 9.88 -0.98 6.34
C VAL A 140 9.02 -0.14 7.30
N TRP A 141 7.76 0.13 6.96
CA TRP A 141 6.89 0.90 7.86
C TRP A 141 6.55 0.18 9.16
N ARG A 142 6.53 -1.15 9.15
CA ARG A 142 6.32 -1.96 10.35
C ARG A 142 7.56 -1.98 11.23
N SER A 143 8.76 -2.04 10.64
CA SER A 143 10.03 -2.14 11.36
C SER A 143 10.25 -0.89 12.22
N ILE A 144 10.02 0.31 11.68
CA ILE A 144 10.18 1.57 12.44
C ILE A 144 9.18 1.72 13.59
N ARG A 145 8.15 0.86 13.67
CA ARG A 145 7.14 0.82 14.75
C ARG A 145 7.28 -0.40 15.66
N SER A 146 8.42 -1.09 15.57
CA SER A 146 8.75 -2.23 16.43
C SER A 146 8.75 -1.82 17.91
N LYS A 147 8.41 -2.76 18.81
CA LYS A 147 8.48 -2.58 20.26
C LYS A 147 9.90 -2.24 20.77
N HIS A 148 10.92 -2.52 19.95
CA HIS A 148 12.32 -2.27 20.26
C HIS A 148 12.78 -0.85 19.88
N ILE A 149 11.93 -0.07 19.20
CA ILE A 149 12.24 1.30 18.79
C ILE A 149 11.40 2.26 19.62
N THR A 150 12.05 3.23 20.26
CA THR A 150 11.34 4.23 21.05
C THR A 150 10.43 5.07 20.15
N LYS A 151 9.36 5.63 20.71
CA LYS A 151 8.42 6.48 19.97
C LYS A 151 9.12 7.67 19.30
N VAL A 152 10.12 8.25 19.96
CA VAL A 152 10.89 9.39 19.44
C VAL A 152 11.72 8.97 18.23
N CYS A 153 12.43 7.85 18.30
CA CYS A 153 13.19 7.30 17.16
C CYS A 153 12.26 6.93 15.99
N SER A 154 11.11 6.30 16.28
CA SER A 154 10.10 5.97 15.28
C SER A 154 9.60 7.21 14.52
N GLN A 155 9.33 8.29 15.26
CA GLN A 155 8.95 9.57 14.65
C GLN A 155 10.07 10.16 13.81
N PHE A 156 11.31 10.15 14.31
CA PHE A 156 12.47 10.62 13.55
C PHE A 156 12.61 9.86 12.21
N LEU A 157 12.60 8.53 12.25
CA LEU A 157 12.70 7.68 11.06
C LEU A 157 11.53 7.92 10.09
N TRP A 158 10.30 8.05 10.60
CA TRP A 158 9.15 8.39 9.78
C TRP A 158 9.33 9.74 9.08
N LYS A 159 9.83 10.76 9.79
CA LYS A 159 10.11 12.09 9.23
C LYS A 159 11.25 12.07 8.21
N ALA A 160 12.29 11.28 8.46
CA ALA A 160 13.42 11.09 7.55
C ALA A 160 12.97 10.45 6.23
N ILE A 161 12.26 9.31 6.30
CA ILE A 161 11.75 8.61 5.11
C ILE A 161 10.80 9.52 4.32
N HIS A 162 9.97 10.31 5.01
CA HIS A 162 9.06 11.24 4.35
C HIS A 162 9.70 12.52 3.81
N ASP A 163 10.99 12.76 4.05
CA ASP A 163 11.70 13.97 3.61
C ASP A 163 10.99 15.26 4.06
N ILE A 164 10.66 15.33 5.36
CA ILE A 164 9.94 16.48 5.95
C ILE A 164 10.81 17.36 6.85
N PHE A 165 12.09 17.04 7.00
CA PHE A 165 13.03 17.94 7.65
C PHE A 165 13.38 19.10 6.72
N MET A 166 13.55 20.28 7.29
CA MET A 166 13.92 21.48 6.53
C MET A 166 15.43 21.47 6.27
N ILE A 167 15.86 20.73 5.24
CA ILE A 167 17.25 20.53 4.85
C ILE A 167 17.41 20.56 3.32
N GLY A 168 18.61 20.88 2.84
CA GLY A 168 18.96 20.72 1.43
C GLY A 168 18.05 21.45 0.47
N LYS A 169 17.48 20.68 -0.46
CA LYS A 169 16.56 21.17 -1.51
C LYS A 169 15.39 22.01 -0.98
N HIS A 170 14.98 21.83 0.27
CA HIS A 170 13.90 22.63 0.85
C HIS A 170 14.31 24.09 1.01
N TRP A 171 15.58 24.38 1.26
CA TRP A 171 16.13 25.73 1.39
C TRP A 171 16.35 26.46 0.06
N ILE A 172 16.33 25.76 -1.07
CA ILE A 172 16.48 26.35 -2.42
C ILE A 172 15.20 26.27 -3.25
N ARG A 173 14.05 26.02 -2.60
CA ARG A 173 12.76 26.03 -3.28
C ARG A 173 12.38 27.46 -3.70
N GLU A 174 11.52 27.55 -4.71
CA GLU A 174 10.96 28.81 -5.18
C GLU A 174 10.32 29.62 -4.02
N GLY A 175 10.64 30.91 -3.96
CA GLY A 175 10.17 31.83 -2.92
C GLY A 175 10.95 31.78 -1.60
N MET A 176 12.06 31.04 -1.50
CA MET A 176 12.92 31.09 -0.31
C MET A 176 13.83 32.32 -0.31
N PRO A 177 13.92 33.09 0.80
CA PRO A 177 14.91 34.15 0.96
C PRO A 177 16.34 33.67 0.75
N GLU A 178 17.15 34.49 0.06
CA GLU A 178 18.54 34.17 -0.31
C GLU A 178 19.42 33.86 0.91
N GLU A 179 19.21 34.57 2.02
CA GLU A 179 19.90 34.36 3.30
C GLU A 179 19.75 32.94 3.89
N TYR A 180 18.73 32.17 3.47
CA TYR A 180 18.56 30.79 3.91
C TYR A 180 19.07 29.76 2.92
N GLN A 181 19.35 30.14 1.66
CA GLN A 181 19.75 29.19 0.62
C GLN A 181 21.11 28.57 0.90
N SER A 182 22.01 29.28 1.60
CA SER A 182 23.30 28.74 2.05
C SER A 182 23.16 27.48 2.91
N ARG A 183 22.04 27.34 3.65
CA ARG A 183 21.74 26.16 4.48
C ARG A 183 21.42 24.89 3.68
N ALA A 184 21.29 25.00 2.36
CA ALA A 184 21.06 23.85 1.50
C ALA A 184 22.32 22.99 1.33
N ILE A 185 23.49 23.61 1.41
CA ILE A 185 24.77 22.96 1.09
C ILE A 185 25.55 22.74 2.38
N CYS A 186 26.19 21.57 2.49
CA CYS A 186 27.10 21.28 3.57
C CYS A 186 28.34 22.19 3.47
N GLU A 187 28.62 22.98 4.51
CA GLU A 187 29.80 23.87 4.52
C GLU A 187 31.13 23.11 4.56
N THR A 188 31.12 21.84 4.97
CA THR A 188 32.34 21.02 5.08
C THR A 188 32.72 20.35 3.76
N CYS A 189 31.77 19.67 3.10
CA CYS A 189 32.05 18.86 1.91
C CYS A 189 31.39 19.36 0.63
N GLY A 190 30.59 20.44 0.68
CA GLY A 190 29.97 21.06 -0.50
C GLY A 190 28.80 20.28 -1.12
N ASN A 191 28.38 19.16 -0.53
CA ASN A 191 27.25 18.38 -1.02
C ASN A 191 25.90 19.02 -0.63
N LEU A 192 24.88 18.79 -1.45
CA LEU A 192 23.49 19.15 -1.11
C LEU A 192 23.03 18.32 0.10
N GLU A 193 22.56 19.01 1.13
CA GLU A 193 22.15 18.35 2.36
C GLU A 193 20.95 17.44 2.14
N SER A 194 21.02 16.25 2.69
CA SER A 194 19.92 15.28 2.71
C SER A 194 20.07 14.41 3.95
N MET A 195 19.01 13.74 4.37
CA MET A 195 19.11 12.87 5.55
C MET A 195 20.12 11.73 5.32
N ASP A 196 20.22 11.22 4.10
CA ASP A 196 21.20 10.23 3.71
C ASP A 196 22.64 10.80 3.76
N HIS A 197 22.85 12.02 3.26
CA HIS A 197 24.11 12.73 3.39
C HIS A 197 24.52 12.91 4.86
N ILE A 198 23.66 13.53 5.67
CA ILE A 198 23.95 13.85 7.08
C ILE A 198 24.29 12.60 7.89
N LEU A 199 23.54 11.51 7.71
CA LEU A 199 23.70 10.31 8.54
C LEU A 199 24.80 9.36 8.04
N PHE A 200 25.01 9.26 6.72
CA PHE A 200 25.80 8.16 6.15
C PHE A 200 26.97 8.60 5.27
N ARG A 201 26.94 9.79 4.66
CA ARG A 201 27.93 10.18 3.62
C ARG A 201 28.78 11.41 3.96
N CYS A 202 28.35 12.22 4.93
CA CYS A 202 29.03 13.47 5.25
C CYS A 202 30.44 13.22 5.79
N GLU A 203 31.40 14.04 5.35
CA GLU A 203 32.81 14.01 5.78
C GLU A 203 33.06 14.85 7.04
N ALA A 204 32.05 15.55 7.56
CA ALA A 204 32.17 16.29 8.81
C ALA A 204 32.39 15.35 10.01
N THR A 205 33.20 15.80 10.97
CA THR A 205 33.68 14.98 12.09
C THR A 205 32.54 14.38 12.92
N GLY A 206 31.43 15.11 13.10
CA GLY A 206 30.32 14.68 13.95
C GLY A 206 29.69 13.36 13.53
N GLN A 207 29.62 13.05 12.23
CA GLN A 207 29.09 11.77 11.75
C GLN A 207 30.00 10.62 12.20
N ALA A 208 31.31 10.76 11.95
CA ALA A 208 32.30 9.74 12.30
C ALA A 208 32.39 9.51 13.82
N GLU A 209 32.28 10.57 14.61
CA GLU A 209 32.25 10.51 16.08
C GLU A 209 31.04 9.71 16.59
N VAL A 210 29.83 10.04 16.11
CA VAL A 210 28.60 9.34 16.52
C VAL A 210 28.65 7.85 16.14
N TRP A 211 29.11 7.52 14.93
CA TRP A 211 29.29 6.12 14.53
C TRP A 211 30.40 5.42 15.33
N GLY A 212 31.44 6.15 15.74
CA GLY A 212 32.49 5.67 16.62
C GLY A 212 31.95 5.28 17.99
N GLU A 213 31.12 6.11 18.61
CA GLU A 213 30.47 5.80 19.88
C GLU A 213 29.48 4.64 19.76
N LEU A 214 28.71 4.58 18.67
CA LEU A 214 27.78 3.47 18.43
C LEU A 214 28.51 2.11 18.36
N LYS A 215 29.67 2.05 17.70
CA LYS A 215 30.49 0.83 17.62
C LYS A 215 31.08 0.40 18.96
N LYS A 216 31.19 1.29 19.95
CA LYS A 216 31.63 0.91 21.31
C LYS A 216 30.48 0.32 22.12
N ALA A 217 29.26 0.77 21.84
CA ALA A 217 28.05 0.33 22.54
C ALA A 217 27.49 -1.01 22.01
N TRP A 218 27.84 -1.42 20.80
CA TRP A 218 27.34 -2.60 20.09
C TRP A 218 28.44 -3.62 19.86
#